data_AF-A0A7X3GH65-F1
#
_entry.id   AF-A0A7X3GH65-F1
#
_cell.length_a   1.000
_cell.length_b   1.000
_cell.length_c   1.000
_cell.angle_alpha   90.00
_cell.angle_beta   90.00
_cell.angle_gamma   90.00
#
_symmetry.space_group_name_H-M   'P 1'
#
loop_
_entity.id
_entity.type
_entity.pdbx_description
1 polymer ?
#
loop_
_entity_poly.entity_id
_entity_poly.type
_entity_poly.pdbx_seq_one_letter_code
_entity_poly.pdbx_strand_id
1 'polypeptide(L)'
;MLFQRLASCRFVKEPALQQQIEAFLMDGSTKYDAYSSMYVCPACRGIQNELYIEMQSDTSAYKHVCSCKRCGMVMEQAEVEHSGPVLVSCPECSEGKLTAEFYMDRD
;
A
#
# COMPACT_ATOMS: atom_id res chain seq x y z
N MET A 1 11.58 16.63 -4.73
CA MET A 1 10.90 16.67 -6.04
C MET A 1 9.94 15.49 -6.30
N LEU A 2 9.80 14.50 -5.40
CA LEU A 2 8.78 13.43 -5.54
C LEU A 2 7.34 13.90 -5.26
N PHE A 3 7.15 14.98 -4.51
CA PHE A 3 5.82 15.42 -4.04
C PHE A 3 5.00 16.27 -5.00
N GLN A 4 5.67 17.06 -5.85
CA GLN A 4 5.02 17.65 -7.02
C GLN A 4 4.51 16.59 -7.99
N ARG A 5 5.08 15.38 -7.97
CA ARG A 5 4.53 14.23 -8.73
C ARG A 5 3.29 13.67 -8.06
N LEU A 6 3.23 13.49 -6.75
CA LEU A 6 2.02 12.97 -6.07
C LEU A 6 0.79 13.88 -6.24
N ALA A 7 0.96 15.20 -6.22
CA ALA A 7 -0.12 16.14 -6.52
C ALA A 7 -0.51 16.21 -8.02
N SER A 8 0.38 15.77 -8.92
CA SER A 8 0.10 15.60 -10.36
C SER A 8 -0.10 14.14 -10.79
N CYS A 9 -0.19 13.23 -9.81
CA CYS A 9 -0.21 11.79 -10.03
C CYS A 9 -1.65 11.36 -10.28
N ARG A 10 -1.95 11.02 -11.54
CA ARG A 10 -3.12 10.26 -12.03
C ARG A 10 -3.38 8.91 -11.33
N PHE A 11 -2.73 8.62 -10.20
CA PHE A 11 -2.79 7.35 -9.49
C PHE A 11 -3.94 7.31 -8.48
N VAL A 12 -4.26 8.43 -7.84
CA VAL A 12 -5.41 8.53 -6.95
C VAL A 12 -6.63 8.86 -7.80
N LYS A 13 -7.43 7.84 -8.13
CA LYS A 13 -8.70 8.01 -8.87
C LYS A 13 -9.87 8.36 -7.95
N GLU A 14 -9.67 8.28 -6.64
CA GLU A 14 -10.72 8.54 -5.66
C GLU A 14 -10.73 10.02 -5.24
N PRO A 15 -11.82 10.76 -5.52
CA PRO A 15 -11.88 12.20 -5.28
C PRO A 15 -11.82 12.56 -3.79
N ALA A 16 -12.32 11.70 -2.91
CA ALA A 16 -12.24 11.91 -1.46
C ALA A 16 -10.79 11.87 -0.95
N LEU A 17 -10.01 10.91 -1.45
CA LEU A 17 -8.58 10.81 -1.13
C LEU A 17 -7.78 11.99 -1.69
N GLN A 18 -8.14 12.49 -2.89
CA GLN A 18 -7.52 13.69 -3.44
C GLN A 18 -7.72 14.91 -2.52
N GLN A 19 -8.94 15.13 -2.02
CA GLN A 19 -9.21 16.25 -1.10
C GLN A 19 -8.44 16.11 0.22
N GLN A 20 -8.33 14.89 0.76
CA GLN A 20 -7.53 14.66 1.97
C GLN A 20 -6.06 14.99 1.73
N ILE A 21 -5.48 14.52 0.62
CA ILE A 21 -4.08 14.84 0.27
C ILE A 21 -3.89 16.34 0.15
N GLU A 22 -4.80 17.07 -0.51
CA GLU A 22 -4.73 18.52 -0.63
C GLU A 22 -4.77 19.24 0.73
N ALA A 23 -5.61 18.78 1.67
CA ALA A 23 -5.66 19.33 3.02
C ALA A 23 -4.34 19.12 3.78
N PHE A 24 -3.76 17.92 3.67
CA PHE A 24 -2.46 17.59 4.25
C PHE A 24 -1.31 18.40 3.63
N LEU A 25 -1.37 18.72 2.33
CA LEU A 25 -0.37 19.55 1.65
C LEU A 25 -0.36 21.01 2.11
N MET A 26 -1.50 21.52 2.57
CA MET A 26 -1.61 22.86 3.14
C MET A 26 -1.08 22.95 4.57
N ASP A 27 -0.94 21.81 5.26
CA ASP A 27 -0.37 21.71 6.59
C ASP A 27 1.14 21.49 6.51
N GLY A 28 1.92 22.50 6.89
CA GLY A 28 3.38 22.47 6.86
C GLY A 28 4.03 21.53 7.87
N SER A 29 3.27 20.98 8.82
CA SER A 29 3.73 19.95 9.76
C SER A 29 3.64 18.53 9.20
N THR A 30 3.03 18.37 8.01
CA THR A 30 2.73 17.05 7.47
C THR A 30 3.98 16.27 7.09
N LYS A 31 4.08 15.08 7.66
CA LYS A 31 4.95 14.00 7.22
C LYS A 31 4.11 13.00 6.41
N TYR A 32 4.74 12.40 5.42
CA TYR A 32 4.08 11.42 4.58
C TYR A 32 5.05 10.28 4.27
N ASP A 33 4.49 9.13 3.94
CA ASP A 33 5.19 7.99 3.36
C ASP A 33 4.33 7.41 2.24
N ALA A 34 4.91 7.30 1.03
CA ALA A 34 4.20 6.75 -0.12
C ALA A 34 5.13 5.91 -1.00
N TYR A 35 4.80 4.64 -1.18
CA TYR A 35 5.61 3.68 -1.95
C TYR A 35 4.75 2.50 -2.43
N SER A 36 5.18 1.82 -3.48
CA SER A 36 4.53 0.59 -3.92
C SER A 36 4.78 -0.51 -2.88
N SER A 37 3.72 -1.05 -2.30
CA SER A 37 3.79 -2.12 -1.31
C SER A 37 3.09 -3.36 -1.81
N MET A 38 3.68 -4.52 -1.51
CA MET A 38 3.02 -5.80 -1.71
C MET A 38 2.19 -6.13 -0.47
N TYR A 39 0.93 -6.45 -0.67
CA TYR A 39 0.00 -6.88 0.36
C TYR A 39 -0.33 -8.35 0.16
N VAL A 40 -0.36 -9.12 1.24
CA VAL A 40 -0.79 -10.53 1.23
C VAL A 40 -2.03 -10.68 2.08
N CYS A 41 -3.09 -11.21 1.50
CA CYS A 41 -4.38 -11.30 2.16
C CYS A 41 -4.35 -12.43 3.19
N PRO A 42 -4.67 -12.17 4.47
CA PRO A 42 -4.59 -13.21 5.49
C PRO A 42 -5.66 -14.30 5.28
N ALA A 43 -6.81 -13.98 4.69
CA ALA A 43 -7.86 -14.97 4.43
C ALA A 43 -7.60 -15.86 3.23
N CYS A 44 -7.31 -15.28 2.06
CA CYS A 44 -7.23 -16.03 0.80
C CYS A 44 -5.81 -16.19 0.26
N ARG A 45 -4.80 -15.66 0.99
CA ARG A 45 -3.39 -15.66 0.59
C ARG A 45 -3.15 -15.03 -0.80
N GLY A 46 -4.10 -14.22 -1.28
CA GLY A 46 -3.96 -13.46 -2.52
C GLY A 46 -2.97 -12.33 -2.35
N ILE A 47 -2.15 -12.09 -3.37
CA ILE A 47 -1.17 -11.01 -3.41
C ILE A 47 -1.75 -9.83 -4.19
N GLN A 48 -1.46 -8.62 -3.73
CA GLN A 48 -1.74 -7.39 -4.46
C GLN A 48 -0.58 -6.42 -4.34
N ASN A 49 -0.16 -5.83 -5.46
CA ASN A 49 0.76 -4.69 -5.46
C ASN A 49 -0.09 -3.43 -5.57
N GLU A 50 -0.12 -2.64 -4.49
CA GLU A 50 -0.89 -1.39 -4.41
C GLU A 50 -0.03 -0.28 -3.80
N LEU A 51 -0.45 0.96 -4.01
CA LEU A 51 0.25 2.12 -3.46
C LEU A 51 -0.06 2.22 -1.96
N TYR A 52 0.97 2.12 -1.12
CA TYR A 52 0.91 2.52 0.28
C TYR A 52 0.92 4.05 0.34
N ILE A 53 0.04 4.63 1.16
CA ILE A 53 0.05 6.05 1.50
C ILE A 53 -0.26 6.18 2.98
N GLU A 54 0.62 6.83 3.71
CA GLU A 54 0.39 7.32 5.07
C GLU A 54 0.74 8.80 5.13
N MET A 55 -0.09 9.58 5.82
CA MET A 55 0.09 11.01 6.04
C MET A 55 -0.22 11.29 7.51
N GLN A 56 0.65 12.02 8.19
CA GLN A 56 0.47 12.44 9.57
C GLN A 56 0.85 13.91 9.70
N SER A 57 0.00 14.68 10.35
CA SER A 57 0.26 16.04 10.80
C SER A 57 -0.05 16.16 12.28
N ASP A 58 0.19 17.33 12.87
CA ASP A 58 -0.05 17.55 14.32
C ASP A 58 -1.53 17.38 14.71
N THR A 59 -2.45 17.49 13.76
CA THR A 59 -3.90 17.50 14.02
C THR A 59 -4.65 16.35 13.37
N SER A 60 -4.02 15.62 12.43
CA SER A 60 -4.71 14.63 11.61
C SER A 60 -3.77 13.51 11.19
N ALA A 61 -4.32 12.31 11.03
CA ALA A 61 -3.61 11.17 10.47
C ALA A 61 -4.50 10.47 9.42
N TYR A 62 -3.89 10.03 8.35
CA TYR A 62 -4.52 9.26 7.29
C TYR A 62 -3.61 8.11 6.88
N LYS A 63 -4.21 6.93 6.71
CA LYS A 63 -3.55 5.74 6.19
C LYS A 63 -4.45 5.08 5.17
N HIS A 64 -3.94 4.84 3.98
CA HIS A 64 -4.67 4.15 2.94
C HIS A 64 -4.88 2.68 3.32
N VAL A 65 -6.13 2.24 3.31
CA VAL A 65 -6.52 0.86 3.64
C VAL A 65 -6.62 0.08 2.34
N CYS A 66 -5.80 -0.96 2.19
CA CYS A 66 -5.88 -1.87 1.05
C CYS A 66 -6.92 -2.96 1.33
N SER A 67 -7.89 -3.16 0.43
CA SER A 67 -8.83 -4.28 0.51
C SER A 67 -8.49 -5.34 -0.52
N CYS A 68 -8.61 -6.61 -0.14
CA CYS A 68 -8.38 -7.74 -1.03
C CYS A 68 -9.37 -7.73 -2.19
N LYS A 69 -8.91 -7.60 -3.45
CA LYS A 69 -9.79 -7.68 -4.64
C LYS A 69 -10.50 -9.03 -4.79
N ARG A 70 -10.04 -10.09 -4.11
CA ARG A 70 -10.67 -11.42 -4.17
C ARG A 70 -11.79 -11.61 -3.15
N CYS A 71 -11.58 -11.18 -1.91
CA CYS A 71 -12.51 -11.48 -0.82
C CYS A 71 -13.02 -10.24 -0.06
N GLY A 72 -12.56 -9.05 -0.42
CA GLY A 72 -12.93 -7.79 0.24
C GLY A 72 -12.31 -7.56 1.61
N MET A 73 -11.55 -8.52 2.14
CA MET A 73 -10.90 -8.41 3.45
C MET A 73 -9.89 -7.27 3.45
N VAL A 74 -9.91 -6.45 4.50
CA VAL A 74 -8.89 -5.43 4.74
C VAL A 74 -7.53 -6.11 4.95
N MET A 75 -6.54 -5.61 4.22
CA MET A 75 -5.16 -6.10 4.23
C MET A 75 -4.30 -5.08 4.95
N GLU A 76 -3.66 -5.52 6.02
CA GLU A 76 -2.60 -4.76 6.66
C GLU A 76 -1.32 -4.89 5.83
N GLN A 77 -0.49 -3.85 5.90
CA GLN A 77 0.81 -3.88 5.24
C GLN A 77 1.65 -4.99 5.87
N ALA A 78 2.16 -5.90 5.04
CA ALA A 78 3.19 -6.83 5.49
C ALA A 78 4.45 -5.98 5.74
N GLU A 79 5.03 -6.05 6.94
CA GLU A 79 6.35 -5.48 7.22
C GLU A 79 7.38 -6.25 6.37
N VAL A 80 7.66 -5.74 5.17
CA VAL A 80 8.57 -6.38 4.20
C VAL A 80 10.02 -6.32 4.68
N GLU A 81 10.34 -5.43 5.64
CA GLU A 81 11.73 -5.24 6.11
C GLU A 81 12.32 -6.48 6.81
N HIS A 82 11.52 -7.45 7.27
CA HIS A 82 12.02 -8.60 8.03
C HIS A 82 11.34 -9.94 7.74
N SER A 83 10.49 -10.03 6.72
CA SER A 83 9.72 -11.25 6.49
C SER A 83 10.47 -12.21 5.57
N GLY A 84 10.87 -13.36 6.12
CA GLY A 84 11.28 -14.52 5.35
C GLY A 84 10.21 -14.99 4.34
N PRO A 85 10.43 -16.12 3.64
CA PRO A 85 9.57 -16.55 2.54
C PRO A 85 8.08 -16.51 2.89
N VAL A 86 7.28 -15.78 2.11
CA VAL A 86 5.84 -15.63 2.34
C VAL A 86 5.07 -16.64 1.49
N LEU A 87 4.23 -17.44 2.15
CA LEU A 87 3.33 -18.37 1.48
C LEU A 87 2.14 -17.65 0.86
N VAL A 88 1.96 -17.84 -0.44
CA VAL A 88 0.94 -17.17 -1.25
C VAL A 88 0.17 -18.19 -2.08
N SER A 89 -1.11 -17.93 -2.34
CA SER A 89 -1.94 -18.81 -3.16
C SER A 89 -1.79 -18.48 -4.64
N CYS A 90 -1.67 -19.51 -5.47
CA CYS A 90 -1.64 -19.38 -6.92
C CYS A 90 -2.84 -18.56 -7.41
N PRO A 91 -2.62 -17.50 -8.22
CA PRO A 91 -3.70 -16.66 -8.70
C PRO A 91 -4.65 -17.34 -9.68
N GLU A 92 -4.22 -18.42 -10.34
CA GLU A 92 -5.05 -19.11 -11.34
C GLU A 92 -5.87 -20.24 -10.73
N CYS A 93 -5.26 -21.08 -9.89
CA CYS A 93 -5.94 -22.28 -9.36
C CYS A 93 -6.36 -22.17 -7.89
N SER A 94 -5.88 -21.17 -7.14
CA SER A 94 -6.09 -20.98 -5.69
C SER A 94 -5.61 -22.13 -4.77
N GLU A 95 -5.38 -23.34 -5.29
CA GLU A 95 -4.94 -24.52 -4.54
C GLU A 95 -3.40 -24.66 -4.48
N GLY A 96 -2.69 -24.16 -5.49
CA GLY A 96 -1.23 -24.19 -5.52
C GLY A 96 -0.63 -23.26 -4.47
N LYS A 97 0.25 -23.78 -3.61
CA LYS A 97 1.04 -22.98 -2.66
C LYS A 97 2.32 -22.52 -3.35
N LEU A 98 2.48 -21.22 -3.48
CA LEU A 98 3.68 -20.58 -3.99
C LEU A 98 4.45 -19.96 -2.83
N THR A 99 5.76 -19.82 -3.01
CA THR A 99 6.63 -19.12 -2.06
C THR A 99 7.13 -17.85 -2.75
N ALA A 100 6.87 -16.70 -2.14
CA ALA A 100 7.42 -15.43 -2.59
C ALA A 100 8.67 -15.10 -1.78
N GLU A 101 9.78 -14.88 -2.49
CA GLU A 101 11.03 -14.35 -1.93
C GLU A 101 11.18 -12.90 -2.37
N PHE A 102 11.52 -12.02 -1.43
CA PHE A 102 11.69 -10.61 -1.68
C PHE A 102 13.18 -10.31 -1.90
N TYR A 103 13.52 -9.86 -3.10
CA TYR A 103 14.86 -9.36 -3.41
C TYR A 103 14.77 -7.83 -3.49
N MET A 104 15.36 -7.14 -2.51
CA MET A 104 15.66 -5.72 -2.67
C MET A 104 17.07 -5.62 -3.25
N ASP A 105 17.18 -5.26 -4.53
CA ASP A 105 18.46 -4.82 -5.10
C ASP A 105 18.85 -3.53 -4.36
N ARG A 106 19.79 -3.66 -3.42
CA ARG A 106 20.44 -2.52 -2.76
C ARG A 106 21.52 -1.99 -3.71
N ASP A 107 21.19 -0.98 -4.51
CA ASP A 107 22.17 -0.06 -5.12
C ASP A 107 22.52 1.08 -4.15
#